data_AF-B4SBF8-F1
#
_entry.id   AF-B4SBF8-F1
#
_cell.length_a   1.000
_cell.length_b   1.000
_cell.length_c   1.000
_cell.angle_alpha   90.00
_cell.angle_beta   90.00
_cell.angle_gamma   90.00
#
_symmetry.space_group_name_H-M   'P 1'
#
loop_
_entity.id
_entity.type
_entity.pdbx_description
1 polymer ?
#
loop_
_entity_poly.entity_id
_entity_poly.type
_entity_poly.pdbx_seq_one_letter_code
_entity_poly.pdbx_strand_id
1 'polypeptide(L)' 'MGKRQIIYRQDRIGGNQDLLNREVNLVTNEARVWHGTITTVGSSEVELKDARSGKHRFAINQIDQIYCEIKTDY' A
#
# COMPACT_ATOMS: atom_id res chain seq x y z
N MET A 1 6.34 23.44 -2.48
CA MET A 1 5.55 22.30 -3.00
C MET A 1 4.98 21.54 -1.80
N GLY A 2 3.66 21.48 -1.66
CA GLY A 2 3.02 20.75 -0.55
C GLY A 2 2.92 19.27 -0.90
N LYS A 3 3.44 18.39 -0.04
CA LYS A 3 3.29 16.94 -0.21
C LYS A 3 2.00 16.50 0.47
N ARG A 4 1.07 15.88 -0.27
CA ARG A 4 -0.12 15.25 0.34
C ARG A 4 0.11 13.76 0.46
N GLN A 5 0.02 13.26 1.69
CA GLN A 5 0.04 11.84 1.97
C GLN A 5 -1.39 11.38 2.25
N ILE A 6 -1.81 10.29 1.62
CA ILE A 6 -3.04 9.58 1.97
C ILE A 6 -2.65 8.35 2.78
N ILE A 7 -3.34 8.15 3.90
CA ILE A 7 -3.13 7.02 4.80
C ILE A 7 -4.38 6.14 4.75
N TYR A 8 -4.20 4.88 4.33
CA TYR A 8 -5.24 3.86 4.38
C TYR A 8 -4.97 2.97 5.58
N ARG A 9 -5.90 2.95 6.54
CA ARG A 9 -5.90 2.00 7.66
C ARG A 9 -6.56 0.69 7.24
N GLN A 10 -6.32 -0.37 8.02
CA GLN A 10 -6.76 -1.74 7.74
C GLN A 10 -8.21 -1.87 7.22
N ASP A 11 -9.16 -1.12 7.80
CA ASP A 11 -10.58 -1.11 7.42
C ASP A 11 -10.89 -0.52 6.04
N ARG A 12 -9.94 0.24 5.47
CA ARG A 12 -10.05 0.92 4.17
C ARG A 12 -9.18 0.30 3.08
N ILE A 13 -8.51 -0.82 3.35
CA ILE A 13 -7.62 -1.50 2.39
C ILE A 13 -8.37 -2.54 1.57
N GLY A 14 -9.21 -3.36 2.21
CA GLY A 14 -9.89 -4.47 1.56
C GLY A 14 -10.81 -4.04 0.44
N GLY A 15 -10.59 -4.59 -0.76
CA GLY A 15 -11.35 -4.28 -1.96
C GLY A 15 -11.15 -2.87 -2.52
N ASN A 16 -10.27 -2.06 -1.92
CA ASN A 16 -10.09 -0.66 -2.32
C ASN A 16 -9.25 -0.55 -3.59
N GLN A 17 -9.93 -0.40 -4.73
CA GLN A 17 -9.28 -0.32 -6.04
C GLN A 17 -8.45 0.97 -6.24
N ASP A 18 -8.60 2.00 -5.41
CA ASP A 18 -7.78 3.23 -5.50
C ASP A 18 -6.30 2.97 -5.20
N LEU A 19 -6.01 1.88 -4.47
CA LEU A 19 -4.66 1.42 -4.16
C LEU A 19 -4.00 0.72 -5.35
N LEU A 20 -4.77 0.22 -6.32
CA LEU A 20 -4.23 -0.53 -7.45
C LEU A 20 -3.30 0.35 -8.30
N ASN A 21 -2.15 -0.20 -8.68
CA ASN A 21 -1.09 0.48 -9.44
C ASN A 21 -0.50 1.73 -8.76
N ARG A 22 -0.74 1.92 -7.46
CA ARG A 22 -0.10 2.99 -6.68
C ARG A 22 1.23 2.53 -6.12
N GLU A 23 2.22 3.42 -6.17
CA GLU A 23 3.44 3.32 -5.38
C GLU A 23 3.14 3.70 -3.93
N VAL A 24 3.49 2.81 -3.01
CA VAL A 24 3.11 2.93 -1.61
C VAL A 24 4.25 2.53 -0.68
N ASN A 25 4.13 2.97 0.58
CA ASN A 25 4.81 2.34 1.70
C ASN A 25 3.76 1.59 2.52
N LEU A 26 3.86 0.26 2.54
CA LEU A 26 3.02 -0.63 3.34
C LEU A 26 3.73 -0.92 4.66
N VAL A 27 3.03 -0.69 5.78
CA VAL A 27 3.53 -1.00 7.12
C VAL A 27 2.80 -2.22 7.65
N THR A 28 3.57 -3.21 8.09
CA THR A 28 3.02 -4.40 8.76
C THR A 28 2.86 -4.16 10.25
N ASN A 29 2.06 -4.99 10.92
CA ASN A 29 1.89 -4.98 12.38
C ASN A 29 3.21 -5.22 13.14
N GLU A 30 4.21 -5.81 12.48
CA GLU A 30 5.57 -6.00 13.03
C GLU A 30 6.45 -4.75 12.87
N ALA A 31 5.87 -3.59 12.54
CA ALA A 31 6.57 -2.34 12.25
C ALA A 31 7.61 -2.45 11.12
N ARG A 32 7.41 -3.38 10.16
CA ARG A 32 8.23 -3.47 8.94
C ARG A 32 7.62 -2.64 7.84
N VAL A 33 8.47 -1.94 7.09
CA VAL A 33 8.05 -1.10 5.97
C VAL A 33 8.45 -1.75 4.65
N TRP A 34 7.47 -1.92 3.78
CA TRP A 34 7.64 -2.43 2.42
C TRP A 34 7.32 -1.32 1.42
N HIS A 35 8.29 -1.05 0.55
CA HIS A 35 8.14 -0.05 -0.50
C HIS A 35 7.95 -0.74 -1.84
N GLY A 36 6.92 -0.36 -2.58
CA GLY A 36 6.65 -0.91 -3.91
C GLY A 36 5.32 -0.49 -4.50
N THR A 37 4.95 -1.11 -5.61
CA THR A 37 3.68 -0.87 -6.31
C THR A 37 2.67 -1.95 -5.97
N ILE A 38 1.46 -1.57 -5.59
CA ILE A 38 0.37 -2.53 -5.42
C ILE A 38 -0.10 -3.05 -6.78
N THR A 39 -0.02 -4.35 -7.00
CA THR A 39 -0.41 -5.01 -8.26
C THR A 39 -1.75 -5.73 -8.17
N THR A 40 -2.26 -6.00 -6.97
CA THR A 40 -3.57 -6.63 -6.77
C THR A 40 -4.14 -6.21 -5.42
N VAL A 41 -5.44 -5.93 -5.39
CA VAL A 41 -6.20 -5.64 -4.15
C VAL A 41 -7.40 -6.58 -4.11
N GLY A 42 -7.34 -7.55 -3.21
CA GLY A 42 -8.44 -8.45 -2.89
C GLY A 42 -9.24 -7.96 -1.68
N SER A 43 -10.26 -8.73 -1.29
CA SER A 43 -11.06 -8.48 -0.09
C SER A 43 -10.33 -8.85 1.21
N SER A 44 -9.36 -9.77 1.16
CA SER A 44 -8.61 -10.28 2.31
C SER A 44 -7.09 -10.12 2.20
N GLU A 45 -6.58 -9.84 0.99
CA GLU A 45 -5.15 -9.77 0.72
C GLU A 45 -4.80 -8.67 -0.29
N VAL A 46 -3.54 -8.24 -0.25
CA VAL A 46 -2.95 -7.27 -1.17
C VAL A 46 -1.63 -7.82 -1.69
N GLU A 47 -1.36 -7.64 -2.99
CA GLU A 47 -0.08 -7.95 -3.60
C GLU A 47 0.72 -6.67 -3.85
N LEU A 48 1.94 -6.61 -3.34
CA LEU A 48 2.90 -5.53 -3.54
C LEU A 48 4.10 -6.06 -4.32
N LYS A 49 4.42 -5.41 -5.43
CA LYS A 49 5.64 -5.66 -6.20
C LYS A 49 6.69 -4.64 -5.79
N ASP A 50 7.77 -5.11 -5.18
CA ASP A 50 8.91 -4.26 -4.87
C ASP A 50 9.87 -4.14 -6.08
N ALA A 51 10.87 -3.27 -5.97
CA ALA A 51 11.87 -3.06 -7.03
C ALA A 51 13.00 -4.10 -7.06
N ARG A 52 13.14 -4.96 -6.03
CA ARG A 52 14.36 -5.76 -5.78
C ARG A 52 14.13 -7.27 -5.76
N SER A 53 13.04 -7.72 -5.18
CA SER A 53 12.78 -9.09 -4.73
C SER A 53 11.46 -9.68 -5.25
N GLY A 54 10.64 -8.91 -5.98
CA GLY A 54 9.49 -9.43 -6.73
C GLY A 54 8.14 -9.14 -6.06
N LYS A 55 7.18 -10.05 -6.24
CA LYS A 55 5.80 -9.89 -5.75
C LYS A 55 5.66 -10.49 -4.35
N HIS A 56 5.08 -9.74 -3.44
CA HIS A 56 4.81 -10.12 -2.05
C HIS A 56 3.32 -10.03 -1.79
N ARG A 57 2.75 -11.04 -1.13
CA ARG A 57 1.35 -11.03 -0.71
C ARG A 57 1.25 -10.81 0.78
N PHE A 58 0.37 -9.89 1.17
CA PHE A 58 0.08 -9.54 2.54
C PHE A 58 -1.39 -9.78 2.81
N ALA A 59 -1.71 -10.52 3.87
CA ALA A 59 -3.07 -10.55 4.37
C ALA A 59 -3.39 -9.19 5.00
N ILE A 60 -4.60 -8.67 4.80
CA ILE A 60 -4.98 -7.34 5.29
C ILE A 60 -4.84 -7.23 6.81
N ASN A 61 -5.11 -8.32 7.54
CA ASN A 61 -4.93 -8.36 8.99
C ASN A 61 -3.47 -8.28 9.46
N GLN A 62 -2.49 -8.38 8.56
CA GLN A 62 -1.07 -8.18 8.85
C GLN A 62 -0.59 -6.76 8.52
N ILE A 63 -1.45 -5.95 7.89
CA ILE A 63 -1.16 -4.59 7.46
C ILE A 63 -1.72 -3.62 8.50
N ASP A 64 -0.85 -2.80 9.06
CA ASP A 64 -1.24 -1.70 9.95
C ASP A 64 -1.81 -0.54 9.12
N GLN A 65 -1.02 -0.06 8.15
CA GLN A 65 -1.40 1.06 7.29
C GLN A 65 -0.63 1.09 5.97
N ILE A 66 -1.22 1.73 4.96
CA ILE A 66 -0.61 1.99 3.66
C ILE A 66 -0.53 3.50 3.45
N TYR A 67 0.67 3.98 3.14
CA TYR A 67 0.93 5.37 2.77
C TYR A 67 1.03 5.51 1.26
N CYS A 68 0.19 6.37 0.69
CA CYS A 68 0.27 6.78 -0.71
C CYS A 68 0.73 8.23 -0.80
N GLU A 69 1.74 8.50 -1.62
CA GLU A 69 2.15 9.87 -1.93
C GLU A 69 1.37 10.37 -3.14
N ILE A 70 0.72 11.53 -3.01
CA ILE A 70 0.16 12.25 -4.14
C ILE A 70 1.05 13.45 -4.41
N LYS A 71 1.75 13.41 -5.55
CA LYS A 71 2.35 14.60 -6.14
C LYS A 71 1.24 15.32 -6.90
N THR A 72 0.90 16.52 -6.44
CA THR A 72 0.04 17.44 -7.20
C THR A 72 0.96 18.42 -7.88
N ASP A 73 1.04 18.35 -9.21
CA ASP A 73 1.72 19.37 -10.00
C ASP A 73 0.80 20.59 -10.05
N TYR A 74 1.28 21.70 -9.52
CA TYR A 74 0.63 23.01 -9.65
C TYR A 74 1.39 23.82 -10.70
#